data_AF-A0A2S9FDH7-F1
#
_entry.id   AF-A0A2S9FDH7-F1
#
_cell.length_a   1.000
_cell.length_b   1.000
_cell.length_c   1.000
_cell.angle_alpha   90.00
_cell.angle_beta   90.00
_cell.angle_gamma   90.00
#
_symmetry.space_group_name_H-M   'P 1'
#
loop_
_entity.id
_entity.type
_entity.pdbx_description
1 polymer ?
#
loop_
_entity_poly.entity_id
_entity_poly.type
_entity_poly.pdbx_seq_one_letter_code
_entity_poly.pdbx_strand_id
1 'polypeptide(L)'
;PEGVPLRGATIPYMLSMQQAGQQQFMQFQNTRMADLLQQANMLTEMIGIMQHMYGLMQQMVATTHNMVATTREMQETTAELRDNMANFEDFFRPIRNYLYWEPHCYNIPLCWSVRSIFDLFDSVDQVAEKLDKMVLNLDQLDLLMPQIIAQFPEMIAIMQSMRTMMLTMHSTMEGVFGQMNTSNENPTAMGKAFDSSQNDDSFFIPPDVFENRDFKRVMDIFISPDGKSTRLLILQKGDPASPEGISRVDAIKTAAEESLKGTPLEGSKIYLTGTAAITKDMVTGSRYDLMIAVVAAICLIFIVMLIMTRSLVAALTIVGTVLVSLGAAFG
;
A
#
# COMPACT_ATOMS: atom_id res chain seq x y z
N PRO A 1 -21.79 29.14 15.70
CA PRO A 1 -20.67 28.64 14.87
C PRO A 1 -19.35 29.17 15.40
N GLU A 2 -18.42 28.29 15.75
CA GLU A 2 -17.14 28.64 16.39
C GLU A 2 -16.18 29.43 15.48
N GLY A 3 -16.58 29.71 14.23
CA GLY A 3 -15.77 30.45 13.26
C GLY A 3 -14.56 29.66 12.74
N VAL A 4 -14.46 28.38 13.08
CA VAL A 4 -13.41 27.49 12.59
C VAL A 4 -13.75 26.95 11.20
N PRO A 5 -12.77 26.86 10.29
CA PRO A 5 -12.94 26.25 8.98
C PRO A 5 -13.40 24.79 9.07
N LEU A 6 -14.15 24.35 8.07
CA LEU A 6 -14.66 22.98 7.99
C LEU A 6 -13.47 22.01 7.85
N ARG A 7 -13.38 21.05 8.78
CA ARG A 7 -12.42 19.95 8.69
C ARG A 7 -12.62 19.15 7.41
N GLY A 8 -11.52 18.89 6.73
CA GLY A 8 -11.47 18.10 5.50
C GLY A 8 -12.05 18.80 4.28
N ALA A 9 -12.35 20.10 4.35
CA ALA A 9 -12.93 20.84 3.23
C ALA A 9 -11.88 21.45 2.29
N THR A 10 -10.60 21.44 2.67
CA THR A 10 -9.53 22.02 1.86
C THR A 10 -9.24 21.16 0.63
N ILE A 11 -8.90 21.80 -0.50
CA ILE A 11 -8.60 21.10 -1.76
C ILE A 11 -7.45 20.08 -1.59
N PRO A 12 -6.32 20.42 -0.93
CA PRO A 12 -5.24 19.47 -0.71
C PRO A 12 -5.67 18.25 0.11
N TYR A 13 -6.55 18.43 1.11
CA TYR A 13 -7.08 17.32 1.89
C TYR A 13 -7.90 16.36 1.02
N MET A 14 -8.79 16.88 0.17
CA MET A 14 -9.59 16.03 -0.72
C MET A 14 -8.77 15.29 -1.77
N LEU A 15 -7.78 15.96 -2.37
CA LEU A 15 -6.82 15.28 -3.26
C LEU A 15 -6.05 14.18 -2.52
N SER A 16 -5.71 14.42 -1.25
CA SER A 16 -5.03 13.42 -0.43
C SER A 16 -5.92 12.23 -0.08
N MET A 17 -7.23 12.44 0.13
CA MET A 17 -8.18 11.35 0.38
C MET A 17 -8.31 10.42 -0.83
N GLN A 18 -8.28 10.95 -2.05
CA GLN A 18 -8.28 10.13 -3.26
C GLN A 18 -7.04 9.21 -3.33
N GLN A 19 -5.88 9.71 -2.90
CA GLN A 19 -4.65 8.93 -2.87
C GLN A 19 -4.56 7.97 -1.68
N ALA A 20 -5.24 8.26 -0.57
CA ALA A 20 -5.26 7.39 0.61
C ALA A 20 -5.80 5.98 0.29
N GLY A 21 -6.77 5.87 -0.62
CA GLY A 21 -7.25 4.57 -1.10
C GLY A 21 -6.18 3.76 -1.84
N GLN A 22 -5.28 4.42 -2.58
CA GLN A 22 -4.15 3.76 -3.24
C GLN A 22 -3.11 3.26 -2.22
N GLN A 23 -2.86 4.01 -1.13
CA GLN A 23 -1.93 3.56 -0.08
C GLN A 23 -2.41 2.26 0.60
N GLN A 24 -3.71 2.10 0.84
CA GLN A 24 -4.24 0.85 1.41
C GLN A 24 -3.96 -0.35 0.49
N PHE A 25 -4.08 -0.16 -0.82
CA PHE A 25 -3.73 -1.19 -1.80
C PHE A 25 -2.23 -1.53 -1.78
N MET A 26 -1.36 -0.53 -1.61
CA MET A 26 0.09 -0.74 -1.51
C MET A 26 0.48 -1.61 -0.31
N GLN A 27 -0.20 -1.49 0.82
CA GLN A 27 0.07 -2.33 2.00
C GLN A 27 -0.18 -3.82 1.71
N PHE A 28 -1.24 -4.13 0.97
CA PHE A 28 -1.51 -5.49 0.52
C PHE A 28 -0.41 -6.00 -0.42
N GLN A 29 0.00 -5.18 -1.39
CA GLN A 29 1.06 -5.53 -2.34
C GLN A 29 2.40 -5.81 -1.65
N ASN A 30 2.79 -4.99 -0.66
CA ASN A 30 3.99 -5.24 0.14
C ASN A 30 3.94 -6.58 0.87
N THR A 31 2.77 -6.94 1.42
CA THR A 31 2.57 -8.23 2.09
C THR A 31 2.70 -9.40 1.10
N ARG A 32 2.23 -9.26 -0.14
CA ARG A 32 2.39 -10.28 -1.18
C ARG A 32 3.84 -10.41 -1.68
N MET A 33 4.63 -9.34 -1.65
CA MET A 33 6.06 -9.44 -1.97
C MET A 33 6.82 -10.28 -0.94
N ALA A 34 6.50 -10.16 0.34
CA ALA A 34 7.12 -11.00 1.38
C ALA A 34 6.93 -12.51 1.11
N ASP A 35 5.78 -12.91 0.54
CA ASP A 35 5.55 -14.29 0.13
C ASP A 35 6.52 -14.76 -0.98
N LEU A 36 6.96 -13.86 -1.88
CA LEU A 36 7.96 -14.21 -2.91
C LEU A 36 9.32 -14.57 -2.30
N LEU A 37 9.72 -13.86 -1.23
CA LEU A 37 10.93 -14.22 -0.48
C LEU A 37 10.78 -15.58 0.18
N GLN A 38 9.61 -15.87 0.77
CA GLN A 38 9.35 -17.18 1.35
C GLN A 38 9.41 -18.29 0.29
N GLN A 39 8.85 -18.06 -0.90
CA GLN A 39 8.94 -19.02 -2.00
C GLN A 39 10.38 -19.22 -2.50
N ALA A 40 11.19 -18.15 -2.57
CA ALA A 40 12.61 -18.26 -2.91
C ALA A 40 13.40 -19.05 -1.85
N ASN A 41 13.06 -18.91 -0.58
CA ASN A 41 13.64 -19.71 0.51
C ASN A 41 13.27 -21.19 0.38
N MET A 42 12.00 -21.52 0.11
CA MET A 42 11.57 -22.90 -0.14
C MET A 42 12.32 -23.53 -1.34
N LEU A 43 12.53 -22.78 -2.42
CA LEU A 43 13.36 -23.25 -3.54
C LEU A 43 14.82 -23.48 -3.12
N THR A 44 15.36 -22.65 -2.23
CA THR A 44 16.72 -22.82 -1.70
C THR A 44 16.85 -24.14 -0.94
N GLU A 45 15.88 -24.45 -0.08
CA GLU A 45 15.83 -25.73 0.64
C GLU A 45 15.70 -26.91 -0.32
N MET A 46 14.80 -26.82 -1.32
CA MET A 46 14.60 -27.86 -2.33
C MET A 46 15.87 -28.12 -3.16
N ILE A 47 16.59 -27.06 -3.55
CA ILE A 47 17.90 -27.16 -4.22
C ILE A 47 18.89 -27.92 -3.33
N GLY A 48 18.96 -27.59 -2.04
CA GLY A 48 19.85 -28.28 -1.10
C GLY A 48 19.52 -29.77 -0.96
N ILE A 49 18.23 -30.11 -0.85
CA ILE A 49 17.77 -31.51 -0.79
C ILE A 49 18.14 -32.26 -2.07
N MET A 50 17.93 -31.64 -3.23
CA MET A 50 18.23 -32.26 -4.53
C MET A 50 19.74 -32.44 -4.75
N GLN A 51 20.58 -31.50 -4.31
CA GLN A 51 22.03 -31.64 -4.32
C GLN A 51 22.50 -32.79 -3.41
N HIS A 52 21.91 -32.92 -2.23
CA HIS A 52 22.22 -34.03 -1.32
C HIS A 52 21.82 -35.38 -1.94
N MET A 53 20.60 -35.47 -2.49
CA MET A 53 20.11 -36.67 -3.17
C MET A 53 20.97 -37.04 -4.38
N TYR A 54 21.42 -36.05 -5.16
CA TYR A 54 22.34 -36.27 -6.27
C TYR A 54 23.66 -36.90 -5.79
N GLY A 55 24.25 -36.39 -4.70
CA GLY A 55 25.46 -36.95 -4.11
C GLY A 55 25.28 -38.39 -3.60
N LEU A 56 24.15 -38.70 -2.97
CA LEU A 56 23.82 -40.07 -2.54
C LEU A 56 23.65 -41.03 -3.72
N MET A 57 22.97 -40.58 -4.78
CA MET A 57 22.77 -41.39 -5.99
C MET A 57 24.08 -41.64 -6.75
N GLN A 58 25.01 -40.68 -6.74
CA GLN A 58 26.36 -40.89 -7.28
C GLN A 58 27.11 -41.99 -6.51
N GLN A 59 27.01 -42.01 -5.18
CA GLN A 59 27.60 -43.08 -4.35
C GLN A 59 26.93 -44.43 -4.63
N MET A 60 25.61 -44.45 -4.83
CA MET A 60 24.85 -45.65 -5.18
C MET A 60 25.30 -46.21 -6.54
N VAL A 61 25.43 -45.37 -7.58
CA VAL A 61 25.94 -45.76 -8.90
C VAL A 61 27.35 -46.34 -8.78
N ALA A 62 28.27 -45.66 -8.07
CA ALA A 62 29.63 -46.14 -7.89
C ALA A 62 29.68 -47.49 -7.14
N THR A 63 28.84 -47.65 -6.13
CA THR A 63 28.74 -48.89 -5.34
C THR A 63 28.17 -50.03 -6.19
N THR A 64 27.15 -49.79 -7.01
CA THR A 64 26.60 -50.81 -7.89
C THR A 64 27.59 -51.20 -8.98
N HIS A 65 28.32 -50.25 -9.57
CA HIS A 65 29.34 -50.55 -10.54
C HIS A 65 30.42 -51.48 -9.97
N ASN A 66 30.89 -51.20 -8.74
CA ASN A 66 31.81 -52.09 -8.02
C ASN A 66 31.19 -53.47 -7.71
N MET A 67 29.91 -53.50 -7.34
CA MET A 67 29.17 -54.75 -7.09
C MET A 67 29.07 -55.60 -8.36
N VAL A 68 28.79 -54.99 -9.52
CA VAL A 68 28.73 -55.68 -10.82
C VAL A 68 30.09 -56.26 -11.17
N ALA A 69 31.16 -55.47 -11.04
CA ALA A 69 32.53 -55.93 -11.29
C ALA A 69 32.91 -57.12 -10.40
N THR A 70 32.64 -57.03 -9.09
CA THR A 70 32.93 -58.12 -8.14
C THR A 70 32.06 -59.35 -8.42
N THR A 71 30.81 -59.17 -8.83
CA THR A 71 29.91 -60.29 -9.15
C THR A 71 30.32 -61.00 -10.44
N ARG A 72 30.84 -60.26 -11.43
CA ARG A 72 31.44 -60.85 -12.65
C ARG A 72 32.67 -61.68 -12.33
N GLU A 73 33.56 -61.20 -11.46
CA GLU A 73 34.71 -61.97 -11.00
C GLU A 73 34.28 -63.26 -10.28
N MET A 74 33.23 -63.19 -9.45
CA MET A 74 32.64 -64.35 -8.79
C MET A 74 31.98 -65.32 -9.78
N GLN A 75 31.30 -64.82 -10.82
CA GLN A 75 30.71 -65.62 -11.89
C GLN A 75 31.79 -66.37 -12.67
N GLU A 76 32.87 -65.70 -13.06
CA GLU A 76 34.01 -66.30 -13.78
C GLU A 76 34.66 -67.40 -12.94
N THR A 77 34.94 -67.12 -11.66
CA THR A 77 35.50 -68.10 -10.73
C THR A 77 34.56 -69.30 -10.52
N THR A 78 33.25 -69.07 -10.42
CA THR A 78 32.26 -70.14 -10.24
C THR A 78 32.07 -70.96 -11.52
N ALA A 79 32.17 -70.34 -12.69
CA ALA A 79 32.13 -71.02 -13.97
C ALA A 79 33.35 -71.93 -14.15
N GLU A 80 34.55 -71.44 -13.81
CA GLU A 80 35.77 -72.27 -13.82
C GLU A 80 35.66 -73.45 -12.84
N LEU A 81 35.14 -73.22 -11.63
CA LEU A 81 34.88 -74.29 -10.66
C LEU A 81 33.88 -75.32 -11.21
N ARG A 82 32.78 -74.86 -11.81
CA ARG A 82 31.76 -75.72 -12.45
C ARG A 82 32.38 -76.59 -13.53
N ASP A 83 33.15 -75.99 -14.44
CA ASP A 83 33.77 -76.72 -15.55
C ASP A 83 34.82 -77.72 -15.07
N ASN A 84 35.61 -77.38 -14.05
CA ASN A 84 36.52 -78.32 -13.39
C ASN A 84 35.79 -79.48 -12.71
N MET A 85 34.64 -79.22 -12.08
CA MET A 85 33.81 -80.26 -11.45
C MET A 85 33.13 -81.15 -12.48
N ALA A 86 32.61 -80.59 -13.58
CA ALA A 86 32.05 -81.34 -14.69
C ALA A 86 33.09 -82.28 -15.33
N ASN A 87 34.33 -81.79 -15.54
CA ASN A 87 35.43 -82.62 -16.05
C ASN A 87 35.76 -83.80 -15.10
N PHE A 88 35.73 -83.55 -13.78
CA PHE A 88 35.93 -84.61 -12.78
C PHE A 88 34.77 -85.61 -12.79
N GLU A 89 33.53 -85.12 -12.82
CA GLU A 89 32.34 -85.97 -12.85
C GLU A 89 32.28 -86.86 -14.09
N ASP A 90 32.64 -86.31 -15.25
CA ASP A 90 32.73 -87.05 -16.52
C ASP A 90 33.68 -88.24 -16.46
N PHE A 91 34.82 -88.08 -15.78
CA PHE A 91 35.77 -89.16 -15.56
C PHE A 91 35.20 -90.26 -14.63
N PHE A 92 34.48 -89.88 -13.57
CA PHE A 92 33.90 -90.80 -12.58
C PHE A 92 32.47 -91.27 -12.91
N ARG A 93 31.92 -90.85 -14.05
CA ARG A 93 30.56 -91.16 -14.51
C ARG A 93 30.18 -92.66 -14.44
N PRO A 94 31.07 -93.62 -14.76
CA PRO A 94 30.75 -95.05 -14.59
C PRO A 94 30.49 -95.45 -13.13
N ILE A 95 31.24 -94.86 -12.19
CA ILE A 95 31.10 -95.11 -10.75
C ILE A 95 29.82 -94.44 -10.23
N ARG A 96 29.52 -93.21 -10.66
CA ARG A 96 28.25 -92.53 -10.36
C ARG A 96 27.06 -93.40 -10.80
N ASN A 97 27.04 -93.86 -12.05
CA ASN A 97 25.95 -94.70 -12.57
C ASN A 97 25.75 -95.99 -11.76
N TYR A 98 26.84 -96.63 -11.31
CA TYR A 98 26.76 -97.82 -10.46
C TYR A 98 26.14 -97.53 -9.08
N LEU A 99 26.56 -96.44 -8.42
CA LEU A 99 26.07 -96.04 -7.09
C LEU A 99 24.58 -95.64 -7.09
N TYR A 100 24.09 -95.05 -8.18
CA TYR A 100 22.67 -94.69 -8.31
C TYR A 100 21.78 -95.88 -8.73
N TRP A 101 22.34 -96.93 -9.32
CA TRP A 101 21.62 -98.14 -9.74
C TRP A 101 21.38 -99.15 -8.60
N GLU A 102 22.24 -99.19 -7.58
CA GLU A 102 22.15 -100.16 -6.48
C GLU A 102 21.09 -99.78 -5.41
N PRO A 103 20.03 -100.59 -5.19
CA PRO A 103 18.91 -100.24 -4.30
C PRO A 103 19.27 -100.07 -2.82
N HIS A 104 20.36 -100.71 -2.35
CA HIS A 104 20.76 -100.73 -0.94
C HIS A 104 21.80 -99.65 -0.58
N CYS A 105 22.18 -98.78 -1.52
CA CYS A 105 23.23 -97.77 -1.34
C CYS A 105 22.99 -96.82 -0.16
N TYR A 106 21.73 -96.59 0.23
CA TYR A 106 21.35 -95.74 1.38
C TYR A 106 21.80 -96.33 2.73
N ASN A 107 21.90 -97.66 2.84
CA ASN A 107 22.24 -98.35 4.09
C ASN A 107 23.74 -98.67 4.23
N ILE A 108 24.54 -98.35 3.21
CA ILE A 108 25.99 -98.58 3.20
C ILE A 108 26.70 -97.23 3.35
N PRO A 109 27.35 -96.94 4.49
CA PRO A 109 27.95 -95.63 4.77
C PRO A 109 28.88 -95.10 3.65
N LEU A 110 29.71 -95.98 3.08
CA LEU A 110 30.62 -95.62 2.00
C LEU A 110 29.88 -95.26 0.70
N CYS A 111 28.80 -95.96 0.37
CA CYS A 111 28.02 -95.72 -0.85
C CYS A 111 27.26 -94.39 -0.76
N TRP A 112 26.62 -94.14 0.40
CA TRP A 112 25.92 -92.90 0.67
C TRP A 112 26.86 -91.68 0.66
N SER A 113 28.04 -91.76 1.29
CA SER A 113 29.00 -90.64 1.29
C SER A 113 29.48 -90.28 -0.12
N VAL A 114 29.76 -91.26 -0.98
CA VAL A 114 30.19 -91.00 -2.35
C VAL A 114 29.03 -90.45 -3.18
N ARG A 115 27.79 -90.91 -2.96
CA ARG A 115 26.60 -90.34 -3.61
C ARG A 115 26.35 -88.88 -3.20
N SER A 116 26.46 -88.54 -1.92
CA SER A 116 26.27 -87.16 -1.45
C SER A 116 27.31 -86.18 -1.98
N ILE A 117 28.52 -86.65 -2.33
CA ILE A 117 29.53 -85.83 -3.00
C ILE A 117 29.07 -85.46 -4.43
N PHE A 118 28.48 -86.40 -5.16
CA PHE A 118 27.91 -86.11 -6.49
C PHE A 118 26.67 -85.21 -6.42
N ASP A 119 25.78 -85.38 -5.43
CA ASP A 119 24.64 -84.46 -5.21
C ASP A 119 25.12 -83.02 -4.87
N LEU A 120 26.28 -82.88 -4.20
CA LEU A 120 26.96 -81.61 -3.96
C LEU A 120 27.49 -80.98 -5.26
N PHE A 121 27.95 -81.79 -6.22
CA PHE A 121 28.43 -81.31 -7.51
C PHE A 121 27.29 -80.78 -8.38
N ASP A 122 26.16 -81.50 -8.44
CA ASP A 122 24.94 -81.02 -9.11
C ASP A 122 24.43 -79.68 -8.54
N SER A 123 24.74 -79.38 -7.27
CA SER A 123 24.37 -78.11 -6.64
C SER A 123 25.22 -76.92 -7.12
N VAL A 124 26.44 -77.16 -7.60
CA VAL A 124 27.32 -76.09 -8.12
C VAL A 124 26.83 -75.57 -9.47
N ASP A 125 26.26 -76.42 -10.31
CA ASP A 125 25.60 -76.01 -11.56
C ASP A 125 24.45 -75.03 -11.29
N GLN A 126 23.62 -75.33 -10.28
CA GLN A 126 22.51 -74.45 -9.90
C GLN A 126 22.99 -73.09 -9.37
N VAL A 127 24.14 -73.06 -8.68
CA VAL A 127 24.75 -71.80 -8.19
C VAL A 127 25.29 -70.99 -9.37
N ALA A 128 25.99 -71.63 -10.32
CA ALA A 128 26.51 -70.98 -11.52
C ALA A 128 25.38 -70.36 -12.37
N GLU A 129 24.29 -71.10 -12.62
CA GLU A 129 23.14 -70.59 -13.40
C GLU A 129 22.46 -69.39 -12.70
N LYS A 130 22.34 -69.43 -11.37
CA LYS A 130 21.76 -68.32 -10.60
C LYS A 130 22.67 -67.09 -10.58
N LEU A 131 23.99 -67.28 -10.49
CA LEU A 131 24.95 -66.19 -10.58
C LEU A 131 24.94 -65.54 -11.97
N ASP A 132 24.81 -66.32 -13.04
CA ASP A 132 24.68 -65.80 -14.40
C ASP A 132 23.47 -64.86 -14.54
N LYS A 133 22.30 -65.30 -14.05
CA LYS A 133 21.09 -64.45 -14.00
C LYS A 133 21.26 -63.22 -13.11
N MET A 134 22.01 -63.33 -12.01
CA MET A 134 22.28 -62.21 -11.11
C MET A 134 23.16 -61.15 -11.78
N VAL A 135 24.21 -61.55 -12.51
CA VAL A 135 25.07 -60.63 -13.27
C VAL A 135 24.27 -59.89 -14.33
N LEU A 136 23.42 -60.59 -15.10
CA LEU A 136 22.56 -59.94 -16.11
C LEU A 136 21.64 -58.87 -15.51
N ASN A 137 21.03 -59.14 -14.37
CA ASN A 137 20.17 -58.15 -13.68
C ASN A 137 20.97 -56.97 -13.13
N LEU A 138 22.17 -57.22 -12.58
CA LEU A 138 23.05 -56.18 -12.07
C LEU A 138 23.60 -55.29 -13.19
N ASP A 139 23.95 -55.87 -14.34
CA ASP A 139 24.34 -55.10 -15.53
C ASP A 139 23.23 -54.15 -15.99
N GLN A 140 21.97 -54.63 -15.97
CA GLN A 140 20.83 -53.79 -16.33
C GLN A 140 20.65 -52.63 -15.34
N LEU A 141 20.88 -52.86 -14.05
CA LEU A 141 20.88 -51.80 -13.03
C LEU A 141 22.02 -50.80 -13.23
N ASP A 142 23.24 -51.28 -13.54
CA ASP A 142 24.42 -50.45 -13.79
C ASP A 142 24.26 -49.55 -15.02
N LEU A 143 23.50 -49.99 -16.02
CA LEU A 143 23.16 -49.19 -17.20
C LEU A 143 22.08 -48.13 -16.93
N LEU A 144 21.10 -48.44 -16.08
CA LEU A 144 19.94 -47.55 -15.84
C LEU A 144 20.24 -46.44 -14.83
N MET A 145 20.99 -46.74 -13.76
CA MET A 145 21.24 -45.76 -12.70
C MET A 145 21.99 -44.49 -13.18
N PRO A 146 23.01 -44.57 -14.05
CA PRO A 146 23.67 -43.40 -14.64
C PRO A 146 22.70 -42.48 -15.41
N GLN A 147 21.72 -43.05 -16.10
CA GLN A 147 20.74 -42.29 -16.89
C GLN A 147 19.77 -41.48 -16.01
N ILE A 148 19.45 -42.02 -14.83
CA ILE A 148 18.61 -41.34 -13.84
C ILE A 148 19.37 -40.16 -13.23
N ILE A 149 20.64 -40.35 -12.85
CA ILE A 149 21.43 -39.28 -12.22
C ILE A 149 21.83 -38.17 -13.20
N ALA A 150 21.88 -38.45 -14.50
CA ALA A 150 22.24 -37.47 -15.53
C ALA A 150 21.25 -36.28 -15.61
N GLN A 151 20.01 -36.48 -15.18
CA GLN A 151 18.95 -35.45 -15.24
C GLN A 151 18.96 -34.49 -14.04
N PHE A 152 19.57 -34.90 -12.93
CA PHE A 152 19.57 -34.12 -11.68
C PHE A 152 20.24 -32.75 -11.79
N PRO A 153 21.43 -32.61 -12.43
CA PRO A 153 22.08 -31.31 -12.59
C PRO A 153 21.22 -30.27 -13.31
N GLU A 154 20.49 -30.69 -14.35
CA GLU A 154 19.60 -29.81 -15.11
C GLU A 154 18.41 -29.35 -14.25
N MET A 155 17.78 -30.28 -13.51
CA MET A 155 16.70 -29.93 -12.58
C MET A 155 17.16 -28.95 -11.49
N ILE A 156 18.36 -29.16 -10.93
CA ILE A 156 18.97 -28.24 -9.96
C ILE A 156 19.21 -26.85 -10.57
N ALA A 157 19.74 -26.78 -11.81
CA ALA A 157 19.98 -25.52 -12.50
C ALA A 157 18.68 -24.75 -12.79
N ILE A 158 17.60 -25.44 -13.18
CA ILE A 158 16.29 -24.83 -13.38
C ILE A 158 15.76 -24.23 -12.07
N MET A 159 15.85 -24.96 -10.95
CA MET A 159 15.43 -24.45 -9.65
C MET A 159 16.26 -23.24 -9.20
N GLN A 160 17.58 -23.24 -9.44
CA GLN A 160 18.45 -22.10 -9.16
C GLN A 160 18.08 -20.86 -10.00
N SER A 161 17.75 -21.06 -11.27
CA SER A 161 17.26 -20.00 -12.17
C SER A 161 15.92 -19.45 -11.69
N MET A 162 14.96 -20.31 -11.35
CA MET A 162 13.65 -19.92 -10.84
C MET A 162 13.76 -19.14 -9.52
N ARG A 163 14.64 -19.57 -8.61
CA ARG A 163 14.96 -18.83 -7.37
C ARG A 163 15.50 -17.44 -7.68
N THR A 164 16.47 -17.35 -8.59
CA THR A 164 17.08 -16.07 -8.98
C THR A 164 16.05 -15.13 -9.58
N MET A 165 15.20 -15.63 -10.48
CA MET A 165 14.12 -14.88 -11.09
C MET A 165 13.14 -14.33 -10.05
N MET A 166 12.74 -15.14 -9.06
CA MET A 166 11.85 -14.66 -7.98
C MET A 166 12.50 -13.57 -7.13
N LEU A 167 13.79 -13.71 -6.78
CA LEU A 167 14.51 -12.69 -6.03
C LEU A 167 14.67 -11.38 -6.84
N THR A 168 14.96 -11.48 -8.13
CA THR A 168 15.04 -10.31 -9.02
C THR A 168 13.67 -9.65 -9.15
N MET A 169 12.59 -10.41 -9.32
CA MET A 169 11.23 -9.90 -9.37
C MET A 169 10.86 -9.18 -8.07
N HIS A 170 11.19 -9.75 -6.90
CA HIS A 170 11.02 -9.10 -5.61
C HIS A 170 11.74 -7.75 -5.58
N SER A 171 13.04 -7.72 -5.88
CA SER A 171 13.83 -6.48 -5.83
C SER A 171 13.32 -5.40 -6.81
N THR A 172 12.84 -5.81 -7.97
CA THR A 172 12.28 -4.89 -8.98
C THR A 172 10.96 -4.32 -8.52
N MET A 173 10.05 -5.16 -7.99
CA MET A 173 8.76 -4.70 -7.47
C MET A 173 8.93 -3.84 -6.22
N GLU A 174 9.87 -4.19 -5.34
CA GLU A 174 10.20 -3.39 -4.15
C GLU A 174 10.69 -2.00 -4.52
N GLY A 175 11.56 -1.86 -5.53
CA GLY A 175 12.00 -0.56 -6.03
C GLY A 175 10.86 0.27 -6.62
N VAL A 176 10.04 -0.33 -7.48
CA VAL A 176 8.89 0.35 -8.12
C VAL A 176 7.86 0.78 -7.07
N PHE A 177 7.52 -0.09 -6.13
CA PHE A 177 6.55 0.20 -5.08
C PHE A 177 7.09 1.18 -4.04
N GLY A 178 8.37 1.12 -3.72
CA GLY A 178 9.03 2.12 -2.88
C GLY A 178 8.89 3.52 -3.48
N GLN A 179 9.18 3.68 -4.78
CA GLN A 179 9.03 4.96 -5.47
C GLN A 179 7.57 5.44 -5.51
N MET A 180 6.62 4.54 -5.74
CA MET A 180 5.19 4.86 -5.72
C MET A 180 4.72 5.29 -4.32
N ASN A 181 5.23 4.63 -3.28
CA ASN A 181 4.90 4.97 -1.90
C ASN A 181 5.41 6.38 -1.52
N THR A 182 6.67 6.70 -1.83
CA THR A 182 7.22 8.05 -1.60
C THR A 182 6.46 9.11 -2.40
N SER A 183 5.99 8.79 -3.60
CA SER A 183 5.18 9.71 -4.41
C SER A 183 3.80 9.98 -3.80
N ASN A 184 3.22 9.01 -3.08
CA ASN A 184 1.91 9.11 -2.43
C ASN A 184 1.98 9.66 -1.00
N GLU A 185 3.11 9.53 -0.31
CA GLU A 185 3.27 10.03 1.07
C GLU A 185 3.24 11.57 1.13
N ASN A 186 3.87 12.24 0.17
CA ASN A 186 3.95 13.70 0.12
C ASN A 186 2.55 14.37 0.00
N PRO A 187 1.65 13.94 -0.91
CA PRO A 187 0.29 14.48 -0.98
C PRO A 187 -0.54 14.22 0.28
N THR A 188 -0.38 13.07 0.94
CA THR A 188 -1.06 12.78 2.22
C THR A 188 -0.54 13.67 3.35
N ALA A 189 0.77 13.87 3.44
CA ALA A 189 1.36 14.79 4.40
C ALA A 189 0.91 16.24 4.15
N MET A 190 0.86 16.65 2.87
CA MET A 190 0.34 17.95 2.45
C MET A 190 -1.13 18.12 2.86
N GLY A 191 -2.00 17.14 2.56
CA GLY A 191 -3.42 17.20 2.94
C GLY A 191 -3.63 17.36 4.45
N LYS A 192 -2.86 16.62 5.27
CA LYS A 192 -2.88 16.76 6.73
C LYS A 192 -2.36 18.12 7.21
N ALA A 193 -1.28 18.62 6.60
CA ALA A 193 -0.72 19.92 6.96
C ALA A 193 -1.74 21.04 6.70
N PHE A 194 -2.38 21.05 5.52
CA PHE A 194 -3.38 22.05 5.14
C PHE A 194 -4.68 21.97 5.97
N ASP A 195 -5.11 20.77 6.33
CA ASP A 195 -6.25 20.59 7.23
C ASP A 195 -5.92 21.08 8.66
N SER A 196 -4.71 20.75 9.15
CA SER A 196 -4.24 21.18 10.47
C SER A 196 -4.03 22.69 10.57
N SER A 197 -3.63 23.34 9.48
CA SER A 197 -3.44 24.79 9.43
C SER A 197 -4.76 25.56 9.40
N GLN A 198 -5.90 24.87 9.26
CA GLN A 198 -7.22 25.50 9.15
C GLN A 198 -7.23 26.63 8.11
N ASN A 199 -6.68 26.37 6.92
CA ASN A 199 -6.72 27.36 5.85
C ASN A 199 -8.16 27.50 5.34
N ASP A 200 -8.67 28.73 5.32
CA ASP A 200 -10.03 29.09 4.91
C ASP A 200 -10.11 29.72 3.52
N ASP A 201 -8.99 29.88 2.82
CA ASP A 201 -8.92 30.52 1.50
C ASP A 201 -9.62 29.70 0.42
N SER A 202 -9.71 28.37 0.59
CA SER A 202 -10.35 27.49 -0.38
C SER A 202 -11.07 26.33 0.30
N PHE A 203 -12.27 26.04 -0.21
CA PHE A 203 -13.01 24.85 0.15
C PHE A 203 -13.68 24.27 -1.09
N PHE A 204 -13.93 22.96 -1.09
CA PHE A 204 -14.77 22.33 -2.10
C PHE A 204 -15.88 21.51 -1.44
N ILE A 205 -17.09 21.66 -1.97
CA ILE A 205 -18.28 20.94 -1.52
C ILE A 205 -18.65 19.96 -2.64
N PRO A 206 -18.61 18.64 -2.38
CA PRO A 206 -19.05 17.64 -3.34
C PRO A 206 -20.52 17.85 -3.76
N PRO A 207 -20.88 17.59 -5.03
CA PRO A 207 -22.26 17.70 -5.52
C PRO A 207 -23.28 16.94 -4.66
N ASP A 208 -22.89 15.79 -4.11
CA ASP A 208 -23.75 14.92 -3.31
C ASP A 208 -24.23 15.60 -2.01
N VAL A 209 -23.47 16.55 -1.47
CA VAL A 209 -23.85 17.32 -0.28
C VAL A 209 -25.08 18.18 -0.57
N PHE A 210 -25.22 18.68 -1.80
CA PHE A 210 -26.39 19.48 -2.20
C PHE A 210 -27.66 18.64 -2.28
N GLU A 211 -27.58 17.31 -2.37
CA GLU A 211 -28.73 16.41 -2.35
C GLU A 211 -29.25 16.13 -0.93
N ASN A 212 -28.44 16.40 0.10
CA ASN A 212 -28.80 16.15 1.48
C ASN A 212 -29.97 17.04 1.93
N ARG A 213 -30.99 16.43 2.56
CA ARG A 213 -32.21 17.13 3.01
C ARG A 213 -31.94 18.21 4.05
N ASP A 214 -31.00 17.99 4.96
CA ASP A 214 -30.64 18.96 6.00
C ASP A 214 -29.88 20.13 5.39
N PHE A 215 -29.00 19.87 4.41
CA PHE A 215 -28.30 20.91 3.66
C PHE A 215 -29.29 21.79 2.87
N LYS A 216 -30.25 21.18 2.16
CA LYS A 216 -31.32 21.90 1.46
C LYS A 216 -32.12 22.80 2.40
N ARG A 217 -32.49 22.30 3.58
CA ARG A 217 -33.22 23.09 4.60
C ARG A 217 -32.42 24.31 5.08
N VAL A 218 -31.11 24.17 5.27
CA VAL A 218 -30.26 25.30 5.65
C VAL A 218 -30.13 26.28 4.49
N MET A 219 -29.97 25.79 3.26
CA MET A 219 -29.87 26.61 2.07
C MET A 219 -31.09 27.51 1.88
N ASP A 220 -32.30 27.02 2.16
CA ASP A 220 -33.55 27.80 2.13
C ASP A 220 -33.57 28.99 3.11
N ILE A 221 -32.71 28.99 4.16
CA ILE A 221 -32.60 30.07 5.15
C ILE A 221 -31.66 31.18 4.69
N PHE A 222 -30.65 30.83 3.89
CA PHE A 222 -29.57 31.73 3.48
C PHE A 222 -29.67 32.18 2.03
N ILE A 223 -30.35 31.43 1.18
CA ILE A 223 -30.56 31.73 -0.24
C ILE A 223 -32.05 31.95 -0.50
N SER A 224 -32.39 32.94 -1.31
CA SER A 224 -33.77 33.21 -1.70
C SER A 224 -34.35 32.09 -2.57
N PRO A 225 -35.69 31.90 -2.60
CA PRO A 225 -36.33 30.87 -3.43
C PRO A 225 -36.03 30.97 -4.94
N ASP A 226 -35.68 32.16 -5.43
CA ASP A 226 -35.28 32.40 -6.82
C ASP A 226 -33.77 32.22 -7.07
N GLY A 227 -32.99 31.94 -6.03
CA GLY A 227 -31.54 31.72 -6.10
C GLY A 227 -30.71 32.98 -6.36
N LYS A 228 -31.30 34.17 -6.34
CA LYS A 228 -30.63 35.42 -6.74
C LYS A 228 -30.12 36.28 -5.58
N SER A 229 -30.53 35.97 -4.36
CA SER A 229 -30.14 36.72 -3.16
C SER A 229 -29.58 35.76 -2.11
N THR A 230 -28.47 36.15 -1.50
CA THR A 230 -27.88 35.44 -0.37
C THR A 230 -27.74 36.38 0.81
N ARG A 231 -28.09 35.90 2.00
CA ARG A 231 -27.82 36.57 3.26
C ARG A 231 -26.60 35.91 3.91
N LEU A 232 -25.68 36.71 4.44
CA LEU A 232 -24.59 36.24 5.28
C LEU A 232 -24.75 36.83 6.68
N LEU A 233 -24.40 36.05 7.71
CA LEU A 233 -24.46 36.48 9.11
C LEU A 233 -23.05 36.77 9.60
N ILE A 234 -22.84 38.00 10.07
CA ILE A 234 -21.55 38.47 10.58
C ILE A 234 -21.67 38.66 12.08
N LEU A 235 -20.83 37.96 12.84
CA LEU A 235 -20.71 38.16 14.29
C LEU A 235 -19.48 39.03 14.54
N GLN A 236 -19.70 40.24 15.05
CA GLN A 236 -18.61 41.13 15.43
C GLN A 236 -18.09 40.82 16.83
N LYS A 237 -16.81 41.13 17.07
CA LYS A 237 -16.19 41.06 18.40
C LYS A 237 -16.54 42.32 19.21
N GLY A 238 -17.13 42.13 20.39
CA GLY A 238 -17.52 43.22 21.28
C GLY A 238 -18.96 43.68 21.07
N ASP A 239 -19.34 44.79 21.72
CA ASP A 239 -20.69 45.36 21.60
C ASP A 239 -20.86 46.08 20.25
N PRO A 240 -21.79 45.67 19.38
CA PRO A 240 -22.03 46.32 18.10
C PRO A 240 -22.52 47.77 18.19
N ALA A 241 -23.09 48.20 19.33
CA ALA A 241 -23.54 49.58 19.55
C ALA A 241 -22.44 50.50 20.13
N SER A 242 -21.25 49.96 20.42
CA SER A 242 -20.10 50.75 20.84
C SER A 242 -19.49 51.57 19.70
N PRO A 243 -18.74 52.66 19.97
CA PRO A 243 -17.99 53.39 18.96
C PRO A 243 -17.08 52.47 18.12
N GLU A 244 -16.44 51.48 18.74
CA GLU A 244 -15.59 50.50 18.08
C GLU A 244 -16.40 49.59 17.15
N GLY A 245 -17.57 49.12 17.57
CA GLY A 245 -18.48 48.31 16.76
C GLY A 245 -19.00 49.06 15.54
N ILE A 246 -19.43 50.31 15.75
CA ILE A 246 -19.91 51.22 14.69
C ILE A 246 -18.80 51.50 13.65
N SER A 247 -17.55 51.72 14.10
CA SER A 247 -16.43 52.01 13.21
C SER A 247 -16.09 50.88 12.24
N ARG A 248 -16.45 49.63 12.57
CA ARG A 248 -16.18 48.44 11.73
C ARG A 248 -17.15 48.27 10.58
N VAL A 249 -18.31 48.92 10.62
CA VAL A 249 -19.40 48.75 9.63
C VAL A 249 -18.92 49.05 8.21
N ASP A 250 -18.19 50.16 8.02
CA ASP A 250 -17.67 50.53 6.69
C ASP A 250 -16.59 49.57 6.22
N ALA A 251 -15.66 49.19 7.10
CA ALA A 251 -14.61 48.23 6.77
C ALA A 251 -15.19 46.87 6.36
N ILE A 252 -16.25 46.41 7.03
CA ILE A 252 -16.95 45.17 6.67
C ILE A 252 -17.59 45.29 5.29
N LYS A 253 -18.25 46.43 5.00
CA LYS A 253 -18.88 46.64 3.70
C LYS A 253 -17.83 46.67 2.57
N THR A 254 -16.73 47.39 2.76
CA THR A 254 -15.63 47.45 1.79
C THR A 254 -14.98 46.08 1.60
N ALA A 255 -14.71 45.34 2.68
CA ALA A 255 -14.15 44.00 2.57
C ALA A 255 -15.08 43.05 1.78
N ALA A 256 -16.39 43.16 1.97
CA ALA A 256 -17.36 42.40 1.18
C ALA A 256 -17.34 42.79 -0.31
N GLU A 257 -17.26 44.07 -0.64
CA GLU A 257 -17.15 44.56 -2.02
C GLU A 257 -15.84 44.10 -2.68
N GLU A 258 -14.73 44.13 -1.94
CA GLU A 258 -13.43 43.69 -2.44
C GLU A 258 -13.36 42.18 -2.66
N SER A 259 -14.03 41.39 -1.81
CA SER A 259 -14.08 39.94 -1.93
C SER A 259 -14.82 39.44 -3.18
N LEU A 260 -15.68 40.27 -3.79
CA LEU A 260 -16.41 39.93 -5.01
C LEU A 260 -15.62 40.20 -6.30
N LYS A 261 -14.53 40.97 -6.22
CA LYS A 261 -13.71 41.33 -7.40
C LYS A 261 -13.15 40.07 -8.06
N GLY A 262 -13.28 39.96 -9.38
CA GLY A 262 -12.80 38.79 -10.13
C GLY A 262 -13.66 37.53 -9.98
N THR A 263 -14.80 37.62 -9.28
CA THR A 263 -15.80 36.54 -9.22
C THR A 263 -16.96 36.85 -10.18
N PRO A 264 -17.78 35.85 -10.58
CA PRO A 264 -19.00 36.09 -11.35
C PRO A 264 -20.02 37.01 -10.66
N LEU A 265 -19.82 37.33 -9.39
CA LEU A 265 -20.69 38.14 -8.56
C LEU A 265 -20.22 39.60 -8.42
N GLU A 266 -19.19 40.04 -9.14
CA GLU A 266 -18.60 41.39 -9.05
C GLU A 266 -19.63 42.52 -9.22
N GLY A 267 -20.70 42.31 -10.01
CA GLY A 267 -21.80 43.27 -10.20
C GLY A 267 -22.91 43.22 -9.15
N SER A 268 -22.79 42.39 -8.10
CA SER A 268 -23.82 42.20 -7.09
C SER A 268 -23.94 43.40 -6.15
N LYS A 269 -25.17 43.74 -5.77
CA LYS A 269 -25.44 44.79 -4.78
C LYS A 269 -25.26 44.24 -3.37
N ILE A 270 -24.43 44.90 -2.57
CA ILE A 270 -24.22 44.54 -1.16
C ILE A 270 -25.04 45.46 -0.26
N TYR A 271 -25.82 44.85 0.62
CA TYR A 271 -26.60 45.54 1.65
C TYR A 271 -26.17 45.02 3.02
N LEU A 272 -25.91 45.94 3.95
CA LEU A 272 -25.53 45.63 5.32
C LEU A 272 -26.62 46.15 6.27
N THR A 273 -27.05 45.29 7.19
CA THR A 273 -28.05 45.63 8.21
C THR A 273 -27.69 44.95 9.53
N GLY A 274 -28.35 45.35 10.61
CA GLY A 274 -28.09 44.87 11.98
C GLY A 274 -27.86 46.04 12.94
N THR A 275 -27.63 45.71 14.20
CA THR A 275 -27.48 46.69 15.28
C THR A 275 -26.40 47.73 14.99
N ALA A 276 -25.17 47.30 14.66
CA ALA A 276 -24.07 48.22 14.37
C ALA A 276 -24.35 49.17 13.20
N ALA A 277 -24.93 48.66 12.11
CA ALA A 277 -25.25 49.46 10.92
C ALA A 277 -26.37 50.48 11.22
N ILE A 278 -27.43 50.06 11.90
CA ILE A 278 -28.53 50.96 12.28
C ILE A 278 -28.05 52.03 13.27
N THR A 279 -27.25 51.67 14.26
CA THR A 279 -26.68 52.63 15.21
C THR A 279 -25.74 53.62 14.51
N LYS A 280 -24.95 53.15 13.54
CA LYS A 280 -24.12 54.03 12.70
C LYS A 280 -24.96 55.06 11.95
N ASP A 281 -26.04 54.62 11.30
CA ASP A 281 -26.92 55.50 10.54
C ASP A 281 -27.61 56.53 11.45
N MET A 282 -28.03 56.11 12.65
CA MET A 282 -28.59 57.02 13.66
C MET A 282 -27.57 58.06 14.14
N VAL A 283 -26.33 57.66 14.45
CA VAL A 283 -25.27 58.58 14.89
C VAL A 283 -24.90 59.56 13.78
N THR A 284 -24.81 59.07 12.54
CA THR A 284 -24.51 59.89 11.37
C THR A 284 -25.63 60.89 11.09
N GLY A 285 -26.88 60.43 11.10
CA GLY A 285 -28.06 61.28 10.95
C GLY A 285 -28.12 62.36 12.03
N SER A 286 -27.93 61.98 13.30
CA SER A 286 -27.91 62.92 14.41
C SER A 286 -26.81 63.99 14.27
N ARG A 287 -25.63 63.65 13.74
CA ARG A 287 -24.57 64.64 13.45
C ARG A 287 -25.00 65.62 12.35
N TYR A 288 -25.59 65.13 11.26
CA TYR A 288 -26.06 66.01 10.20
C TYR A 288 -27.22 66.90 10.67
N ASP A 289 -28.18 66.35 11.40
CA ASP A 289 -29.29 67.10 11.98
C ASP A 289 -28.79 68.19 12.93
N LEU A 290 -27.82 67.86 13.80
CA LEU A 290 -27.20 68.84 14.70
C LEU A 290 -26.49 69.93 13.91
N MET A 291 -25.73 69.59 12.87
CA MET A 291 -25.02 70.57 12.03
C MET A 291 -26.01 71.50 11.29
N ILE A 292 -27.07 70.95 10.72
CA ILE A 292 -28.11 71.72 10.04
C ILE A 292 -28.82 72.63 11.05
N ALA A 293 -29.19 72.11 12.23
CA ALA A 293 -29.83 72.89 13.27
C ALA A 293 -28.95 74.06 13.76
N VAL A 294 -27.65 73.82 13.97
CA VAL A 294 -26.69 74.85 14.37
C VAL A 294 -26.56 75.92 13.29
N VAL A 295 -26.34 75.53 12.03
CA VAL A 295 -26.21 76.48 10.91
C VAL A 295 -27.50 77.28 10.70
N ALA A 296 -28.66 76.62 10.76
CA ALA A 296 -29.95 77.28 10.64
C ALA A 296 -30.20 78.29 11.77
N ALA A 297 -29.87 77.93 13.02
CA ALA A 297 -29.99 78.83 14.16
C ALA A 297 -29.08 80.06 14.02
N ILE A 298 -27.83 79.88 13.59
CA ILE A 298 -26.89 80.99 13.35
C ILE A 298 -27.41 81.93 12.26
N CYS A 299 -27.86 81.37 11.12
CA CYS A 299 -28.44 82.15 10.02
C CYS A 299 -29.69 82.92 10.48
N LEU A 300 -30.56 82.28 11.27
CA LEU A 300 -31.78 82.92 11.78
C LEU A 300 -31.44 84.08 12.73
N ILE A 301 -30.53 83.88 13.69
CA ILE A 301 -30.10 84.94 14.62
C ILE A 301 -29.47 86.11 13.84
N PHE A 302 -28.63 85.81 12.84
CA PHE A 302 -28.02 86.83 12.00
C PHE A 302 -29.05 87.68 11.25
N ILE A 303 -30.06 87.05 10.64
CA ILE A 303 -31.13 87.76 9.92
C ILE A 303 -31.92 88.66 10.87
N VAL A 304 -32.32 88.15 12.05
CA VAL A 304 -33.06 88.95 13.04
C VAL A 304 -32.23 90.15 13.51
N MET A 305 -30.94 89.94 13.80
CA MET A 305 -30.06 91.02 14.23
C MET A 305 -29.79 92.04 13.13
N LEU A 306 -29.67 91.62 11.87
CA LEU A 306 -29.52 92.52 10.72
C LEU A 306 -30.75 93.42 10.55
N ILE A 307 -31.96 92.86 10.70
CA ILE A 307 -33.22 93.62 10.65
C ILE A 307 -33.31 94.63 11.81
N MET A 308 -32.98 94.21 13.03
CA MET A 308 -33.10 95.04 14.23
C MET A 308 -32.05 96.16 14.27
N THR A 309 -30.79 95.86 13.97
CA THR A 309 -29.69 96.83 14.08
C THR A 309 -29.54 97.70 12.83
N ARG A 310 -30.13 97.30 11.68
CA ARG A 310 -30.00 97.96 10.37
C ARG A 310 -28.54 98.21 9.93
N SER A 311 -27.58 97.52 10.54
CA SER A 311 -26.15 97.69 10.30
C SER A 311 -25.50 96.31 10.19
N LEU A 312 -24.95 96.02 9.02
CA LEU A 312 -24.30 94.75 8.73
C LEU A 312 -23.13 94.49 9.69
N VAL A 313 -22.34 95.53 9.99
CA VAL A 313 -21.16 95.43 10.87
C VAL A 313 -21.58 95.11 12.30
N ALA A 314 -22.65 95.74 12.80
CA ALA A 314 -23.14 95.50 14.17
C ALA A 314 -23.78 94.11 14.32
N ALA A 315 -24.53 93.63 13.32
CA ALA A 315 -25.09 92.28 13.35
C ALA A 315 -24.00 91.20 13.33
N LEU A 316 -22.93 91.41 12.55
CA LEU A 316 -21.83 90.45 12.41
C LEU A 316 -20.97 90.36 13.67
N THR A 317 -20.74 91.48 14.39
CA THR A 317 -20.00 91.45 15.67
C THR A 317 -20.77 90.69 16.75
N ILE A 318 -22.10 90.84 16.84
CA ILE A 318 -22.93 90.12 17.82
C ILE A 318 -22.95 88.62 17.53
N VAL A 319 -23.15 88.21 16.28
CA VAL A 319 -23.12 86.79 15.91
C VAL A 319 -21.71 86.22 16.07
N GLY A 320 -20.68 86.99 15.72
CA GLY A 320 -19.29 86.62 15.89
C GLY A 320 -18.91 86.32 17.34
N THR A 321 -19.34 87.15 18.30
CA THR A 321 -19.08 86.88 19.73
C THR A 321 -19.80 85.64 20.23
N VAL A 322 -21.03 85.37 19.77
CA VAL A 322 -21.76 84.14 20.09
C VAL A 322 -21.03 82.91 19.54
N LEU A 323 -20.56 82.96 18.29
CA LEU A 323 -19.80 81.85 17.69
C LEU A 323 -18.48 81.59 18.42
N VAL A 324 -17.75 82.64 18.79
CA VAL A 324 -16.51 82.52 19.58
C VAL A 324 -16.81 81.90 20.95
N SER A 325 -17.87 82.33 21.61
CA SER A 325 -18.30 81.75 22.90
C SER A 325 -18.72 80.29 22.76
N LEU A 326 -19.41 79.93 21.68
CA LEU A 326 -19.85 78.56 21.41
C LEU A 326 -18.63 77.67 21.09
N GLY A 327 -17.70 78.16 20.28
CA GLY A 327 -16.43 77.49 20.00
C GLY A 327 -15.64 77.20 21.28
N ALA A 328 -15.51 78.19 22.17
CA ALA A 328 -14.85 78.01 23.47
C ALA A 328 -15.55 77.01 24.40
N ALA A 329 -16.86 76.78 24.24
CA ALA A 329 -17.63 75.82 25.04
C ALA A 329 -17.49 74.37 24.52
N PHE A 330 -17.25 74.18 23.23
CA PHE A 330 -17.02 72.87 22.62
C PHE A 330 -15.57 72.38 22.73
N GLY A 331 -14.63 73.25 23.12
CA GLY A 331 -13.20 72.96 23.32
C GLY A 331 -12.31 73.76 22.38
#